data_AF-A0A4R3K571-F1
#
_entry.id   AF-A0A4R3K571-F1
#
_cell.length_a   1.000
_cell.length_b   1.000
_cell.length_c   1.000
_cell.angle_alpha   90.00
_cell.angle_beta   90.00
_cell.angle_gamma   90.00
#
_symmetry.space_group_name_H-M   'P 1'
#
loop_
_entity.id
_entity.type
_entity.pdbx_description
1 polymer ?
#
loop_
_entity_poly.entity_id
_entity_poly.type
_entity_poly.pdbx_seq_one_letter_code
_entity_poly.pdbx_strand_id
1 'polypeptide(L)'
;MDIDQQESFRRDSKDSFMEEYGVYLENAALLFGESPGISEEKAKELGSKLLQDLNINDNFELKKIEKAIYYDKDREWDPYDSGQKPEGVGYTLTYAYPYEGVSVFTYPENVNKYKDLGELVYAPSFESEILKITVTDEGIRMFTWSNMTEKTAVITENSKLLPFDQIQEALKEHLMAVKVSVDDVNSFNPEDHQDSIEVKEVNFCVSHMSAYKNPKAAWLVPVWVFKVETNSYSIIYNTNVNLGTEYVVLNAYDGGYIAPQ
;
A
#
# COMPACT_ATOMS: atom_id res chain seq x y z
N MET A 1 -38.03 6.58 -4.58
CA MET A 1 -37.57 6.05 -3.29
C MET A 1 -37.43 7.25 -2.38
N ASP A 2 -38.17 7.28 -1.28
CA ASP A 2 -38.17 8.43 -0.35
C ASP A 2 -36.88 8.46 0.48
N ILE A 3 -36.50 9.61 1.02
CA ILE A 3 -35.23 9.82 1.76
C ILE A 3 -35.13 8.84 2.94
N ASP A 4 -36.22 8.63 3.67
CA ASP A 4 -36.29 7.70 4.80
C ASP A 4 -36.07 6.24 4.37
N GLN A 5 -36.49 5.86 3.15
CA GLN A 5 -36.25 4.53 2.61
C GLN A 5 -34.81 4.35 2.11
N GLN A 6 -34.16 5.43 1.67
CA GLN A 6 -32.74 5.41 1.32
C GLN A 6 -31.86 5.33 2.56
N GLU A 7 -32.21 6.03 3.64
CA GLU A 7 -31.48 5.94 4.90
C GLU A 7 -31.68 4.60 5.60
N SER A 8 -32.89 4.04 5.62
CA SER A 8 -33.12 2.70 6.19
C SER A 8 -32.37 1.63 5.41
N PHE A 9 -32.42 1.67 4.07
CA PHE A 9 -31.70 0.72 3.22
C PHE A 9 -30.17 0.85 3.38
N ARG A 10 -29.65 2.08 3.49
CA ARG A 10 -28.21 2.31 3.77
C ARG A 10 -27.81 1.78 5.15
N ARG A 11 -28.66 1.97 6.16
CA ARG A 11 -28.41 1.48 7.52
C ARG A 11 -28.43 -0.05 7.58
N ASP A 12 -29.46 -0.68 7.03
CA ASP A 12 -29.58 -2.14 6.97
C ASP A 12 -28.43 -2.77 6.16
N SER A 13 -28.01 -2.12 5.06
CA SER A 13 -26.85 -2.59 4.28
C SER A 13 -25.52 -2.45 5.04
N LYS A 14 -25.38 -1.41 5.86
CA LYS A 14 -24.18 -1.19 6.67
C LYS A 14 -24.12 -2.16 7.84
N ASP A 15 -25.24 -2.39 8.52
CA ASP A 15 -25.31 -3.33 9.64
C ASP A 15 -25.08 -4.77 9.16
N SER A 16 -25.65 -5.16 8.00
CA SER A 16 -25.37 -6.46 7.35
C SER A 16 -23.90 -6.61 6.95
N PHE A 17 -23.28 -5.57 6.37
CA PHE A 17 -21.85 -5.59 6.03
C PHE A 17 -20.97 -5.74 7.27
N MET A 18 -21.28 -5.03 8.36
CA MET A 18 -20.51 -5.12 9.59
C MET A 18 -20.64 -6.48 10.27
N GLU A 19 -21.80 -7.14 10.18
CA GLU A 19 -21.98 -8.52 10.66
C GLU A 19 -21.18 -9.53 9.82
N GLU A 20 -21.26 -9.47 8.49
CA GLU A 20 -20.48 -10.34 7.58
C GLU A 20 -18.97 -10.14 7.76
N TYR A 21 -18.54 -8.88 7.89
CA TYR A 21 -17.15 -8.52 8.17
C TYR A 21 -16.68 -9.03 9.54
N GLY A 22 -17.55 -8.97 10.56
CA GLY A 22 -17.27 -9.53 11.88
C GLY A 22 -17.04 -11.04 11.83
N VAL A 23 -17.92 -11.79 11.15
CA VAL A 23 -17.79 -13.24 10.95
C VAL A 23 -16.53 -13.58 10.16
N TYR A 24 -16.20 -12.78 9.14
CA TYR A 24 -14.94 -12.91 8.39
C TYR A 24 -13.72 -12.77 9.32
N LEU A 25 -13.68 -11.72 10.14
CA LEU A 25 -12.57 -11.48 11.07
C LEU A 25 -12.44 -12.60 12.11
N GLU A 26 -13.55 -13.12 12.64
CA GLU A 26 -13.54 -14.26 13.55
C GLU A 26 -12.98 -15.52 12.88
N ASN A 27 -13.44 -15.83 11.66
CA ASN A 27 -12.94 -16.97 10.89
C ASN A 27 -11.45 -16.83 10.55
N ALA A 28 -11.00 -15.63 10.19
CA ALA A 28 -9.59 -15.36 9.92
C ALA A 28 -8.76 -15.47 11.21
N ALA A 29 -9.25 -14.94 12.33
CA ALA A 29 -8.56 -14.97 13.63
C ALA A 29 -8.29 -16.39 14.13
N LEU A 30 -9.16 -17.36 13.82
CA LEU A 30 -8.95 -18.78 14.15
C LEU A 30 -7.67 -19.33 13.54
N LEU A 31 -7.32 -18.94 12.31
CA LEU A 31 -6.15 -19.44 11.60
C LEU A 31 -4.92 -18.54 11.68
N PHE A 32 -5.07 -17.25 12.02
CA PHE A 32 -3.92 -16.37 12.24
C PHE A 32 -3.01 -16.85 13.38
N GLY A 33 -3.57 -17.56 14.37
CA GLY A 33 -2.83 -18.20 15.45
C GLY A 33 -2.15 -19.51 15.05
N GLU A 34 -2.53 -20.11 13.93
CA GLU A 34 -1.95 -21.35 13.45
C GLU A 34 -0.59 -21.12 12.76
N SER A 35 0.24 -22.15 12.79
CA SER A 35 1.53 -22.15 12.10
C SER A 35 1.37 -22.85 10.76
N PRO A 36 1.85 -22.27 9.65
CA PRO A 36 1.82 -22.94 8.36
C PRO A 36 2.49 -24.32 8.43
N GLY A 37 1.92 -25.32 7.74
CA GLY A 37 2.48 -26.68 7.65
C GLY A 37 3.79 -26.78 6.84
N ILE A 38 4.24 -25.66 6.27
CA ILE A 38 5.44 -25.51 5.46
C ILE A 38 6.38 -24.51 6.12
N SER A 39 7.70 -24.66 5.96
CA SER A 39 8.66 -23.64 6.44
C SER A 39 8.80 -22.47 5.45
N GLU A 40 9.24 -21.31 5.93
CA GLU A 40 9.52 -20.15 5.07
C GLU A 40 10.57 -20.46 4.00
N GLU A 41 11.62 -21.21 4.35
CA GLU A 41 12.67 -21.61 3.42
C GLU A 41 12.11 -22.48 2.31
N LYS A 42 11.23 -23.43 2.65
CA LYS A 42 10.62 -24.30 1.65
C LYS A 42 9.66 -23.54 0.74
N ALA A 43 8.92 -22.59 1.29
CA ALA A 43 8.05 -21.71 0.52
C ALA A 43 8.86 -20.84 -0.46
N LYS A 44 10.03 -20.33 -0.05
CA LYS A 44 10.97 -19.59 -0.91
C LYS A 44 11.52 -20.44 -2.04
N GLU A 45 11.91 -21.69 -1.76
CA GLU A 45 12.36 -22.63 -2.79
C GLU A 45 11.27 -22.88 -3.84
N LEU A 46 10.03 -23.12 -3.40
CA LEU A 46 8.90 -23.37 -4.31
C LEU A 46 8.55 -22.14 -5.14
N GLY A 47 8.52 -20.95 -4.54
CA GLY A 47 8.29 -19.71 -5.26
C GLY A 47 9.37 -19.42 -6.30
N SER A 48 10.64 -19.58 -5.93
CA SER A 48 11.77 -19.39 -6.85
C SER A 48 11.74 -20.39 -8.00
N LYS A 49 11.41 -21.65 -7.71
CA LYS A 49 11.24 -22.69 -8.72
C LYS A 49 10.11 -22.37 -9.69
N LEU A 50 8.97 -21.86 -9.21
CA LEU A 50 7.87 -21.45 -10.10
C LEU A 50 8.31 -20.37 -11.07
N LEU A 51 9.01 -19.33 -10.59
CA LEU A 51 9.50 -18.25 -11.45
C LEU A 51 10.46 -18.78 -12.54
N GLN A 52 11.35 -19.71 -12.17
CA GLN A 52 12.24 -20.40 -13.12
C GLN A 52 11.46 -21.24 -14.14
N ASP A 53 10.50 -22.06 -13.68
CA ASP A 53 9.68 -22.93 -14.53
C ASP A 53 8.82 -22.12 -15.52
N LEU A 54 8.37 -20.92 -15.12
CA LEU A 54 7.63 -19.97 -15.96
C LEU A 54 8.54 -19.11 -16.85
N ASN A 55 9.87 -19.25 -16.75
CA ASN A 55 10.85 -18.42 -17.46
C ASN A 55 10.63 -16.91 -17.21
N ILE A 56 10.17 -16.56 -16.00
CA ILE A 56 10.07 -15.19 -15.53
C ILE A 56 11.46 -14.79 -15.03
N ASN A 57 12.01 -13.76 -15.66
CA ASN A 57 13.39 -13.29 -15.53
C ASN A 57 13.94 -13.38 -14.09
N ASP A 58 15.18 -13.85 -13.93
CA ASP A 58 15.89 -13.99 -12.64
C ASP A 58 16.07 -12.67 -11.85
N ASN A 59 15.62 -11.56 -12.41
CA ASN A 59 15.79 -10.24 -11.82
C ASN A 59 14.76 -9.95 -10.73
N PHE A 60 13.61 -10.62 -10.66
CA PHE A 60 12.63 -10.33 -9.60
C PHE A 60 13.18 -10.66 -8.20
N GLU A 61 13.14 -9.69 -7.31
CA GLU A 61 13.61 -9.82 -5.93
C GLU A 61 12.46 -10.09 -4.98
N LEU A 62 12.64 -11.08 -4.10
CA LEU A 62 11.73 -11.31 -2.99
C LEU A 62 11.80 -10.14 -1.99
N LYS A 63 10.71 -9.37 -1.87
CA LYS A 63 10.62 -8.23 -0.95
C LYS A 63 10.03 -8.60 0.39
N LYS A 64 9.08 -9.53 0.40
CA LYS A 64 8.32 -9.86 1.60
C LYS A 64 7.87 -11.31 1.59
N ILE A 65 7.87 -11.92 2.77
CA ILE A 65 7.19 -13.18 3.05
C ILE A 65 6.29 -12.97 4.24
N GLU A 66 5.02 -13.31 4.11
CA GLU A 66 4.02 -13.12 5.15
C GLU A 66 3.19 -14.38 5.31
N LYS A 67 2.77 -14.66 6.55
CA LYS A 67 1.73 -15.66 6.79
C LYS A 67 0.47 -15.23 6.05
N ALA A 68 -0.13 -16.17 5.35
CA ALA A 68 -1.34 -15.95 4.59
C ALA A 68 -2.38 -17.00 4.96
N ILE A 69 -3.63 -16.58 5.02
CA ILE A 69 -4.79 -17.46 5.06
C ILE A 69 -5.29 -17.59 3.62
N TYR A 70 -5.58 -18.81 3.19
CA TYR A 70 -6.10 -19.06 1.85
C TYR A 70 -7.48 -19.69 1.89
N TYR A 71 -8.20 -19.54 0.78
CA TYR A 71 -9.56 -19.99 0.57
C TYR A 71 -9.62 -20.82 -0.72
N ASP A 72 -10.57 -21.75 -0.82
CA ASP A 72 -10.79 -22.62 -1.99
C ASP A 72 -11.05 -21.82 -3.28
N LYS A 73 -11.75 -20.69 -3.13
CA LYS A 73 -12.19 -19.85 -4.23
C LYS A 73 -11.52 -18.50 -4.18
N ASP A 74 -11.28 -17.97 -5.38
CA ASP A 74 -10.87 -16.59 -5.56
C ASP A 74 -11.93 -15.66 -4.97
N ARG A 75 -11.45 -14.71 -4.16
CA ARG A 75 -12.23 -13.73 -3.41
C ARG A 75 -12.24 -12.36 -4.04
N GLU A 76 -11.64 -12.19 -5.23
CA GLU A 76 -11.49 -10.89 -5.88
C GLU A 76 -12.81 -10.13 -6.02
N TRP A 77 -13.93 -10.83 -6.22
CA TRP A 77 -15.26 -10.23 -6.42
C TRP A 77 -16.15 -10.19 -5.17
N ASP A 78 -15.79 -10.94 -4.12
CA ASP A 78 -16.52 -10.95 -2.84
C ASP A 78 -15.57 -11.29 -1.68
N PRO A 79 -14.74 -10.32 -1.26
CA PRO A 79 -13.70 -10.55 -0.25
C PRO A 79 -14.27 -10.85 1.14
N TYR A 80 -15.56 -10.56 1.36
CA TYR A 80 -16.23 -10.67 2.65
C TYR A 80 -17.30 -11.77 2.69
N ASP A 81 -17.35 -12.66 1.69
CA ASP A 81 -18.24 -13.83 1.68
C ASP A 81 -18.07 -14.64 2.97
N SER A 82 -19.00 -14.42 3.89
CA SER A 82 -19.03 -15.01 5.23
C SER A 82 -19.36 -16.51 5.19
N GLY A 83 -19.88 -17.01 4.06
CA GLY A 83 -20.15 -18.42 3.81
C GLY A 83 -18.89 -19.23 3.48
N GLN A 84 -17.82 -18.57 3.03
CA GLN A 84 -16.55 -19.22 2.73
C GLN A 84 -15.67 -19.31 3.96
N LYS A 85 -15.30 -20.54 4.32
CA LYS A 85 -14.34 -20.81 5.38
C LYS A 85 -12.93 -20.85 4.80
N PRO A 86 -11.94 -20.32 5.53
CA PRO A 86 -10.57 -20.48 5.12
C PRO A 86 -10.18 -21.97 5.16
N GLU A 87 -9.40 -22.40 4.19
CA GLU A 87 -8.99 -23.79 4.04
C GLU A 87 -7.69 -24.10 4.78
N GLY A 88 -6.88 -23.07 5.02
CA GLY A 88 -5.68 -23.23 5.82
C GLY A 88 -4.76 -22.03 5.80
N VAL A 89 -3.54 -22.28 6.24
CA VAL A 89 -2.47 -21.30 6.43
C VAL A 89 -1.27 -21.66 5.56
N GLY A 90 -0.64 -20.63 5.02
CA GLY A 90 0.54 -20.73 4.18
C GLY A 90 1.39 -19.47 4.26
N TYR A 91 2.20 -19.25 3.23
CA TYR A 91 2.94 -18.02 3.05
C TYR A 91 2.61 -17.37 1.72
N THR A 92 2.44 -16.06 1.71
CA THR A 92 2.46 -15.24 0.49
C THR A 92 3.83 -14.62 0.35
N LEU A 93 4.47 -14.88 -0.79
CA LEU A 93 5.74 -14.33 -1.20
C LEU A 93 5.49 -13.22 -2.22
N THR A 94 5.98 -12.03 -1.92
CA THR A 94 5.85 -10.85 -2.78
C THR A 94 7.19 -10.52 -3.42
N TYR A 95 7.25 -10.61 -4.75
CA TYR A 95 8.41 -10.25 -5.54
C TYR A 95 8.17 -8.95 -6.31
N ALA A 96 9.23 -8.17 -6.47
CA ALA A 96 9.20 -6.94 -7.23
C ALA A 96 10.44 -6.82 -8.11
N TYR A 97 10.30 -6.18 -9.27
CA TYR A 97 11.42 -5.98 -10.18
C TYR A 97 12.36 -4.88 -9.63
N PRO A 98 13.64 -5.18 -9.34
CA PRO A 98 14.64 -4.18 -9.01
C PRO A 98 15.10 -3.50 -10.29
N TYR A 99 14.90 -2.20 -10.38
CA TYR A 99 15.33 -1.46 -11.54
C TYR A 99 16.80 -1.04 -11.34
N GLU A 100 17.69 -1.71 -12.06
CA GLU A 100 19.14 -1.43 -12.04
C GLU A 100 19.73 -1.54 -10.62
N GLY A 101 19.24 -2.52 -9.84
CA GLY A 101 19.68 -2.78 -8.46
C GLY A 101 19.07 -1.85 -7.41
N VAL A 102 18.19 -0.92 -7.81
CA VAL A 102 17.43 -0.08 -6.89
C VAL A 102 16.06 -0.73 -6.62
N SER A 103 15.73 -0.86 -5.34
CA SER A 103 14.43 -1.38 -4.93
C SER A 103 13.30 -0.48 -5.40
N VAL A 104 12.19 -1.09 -5.82
CA VAL A 104 10.96 -0.36 -6.13
C VAL A 104 10.09 -0.26 -4.88
N PHE A 105 9.53 0.93 -4.63
CA PHE A 105 8.52 1.11 -3.59
C PHE A 105 7.12 0.86 -4.16
N THR A 106 6.30 0.19 -3.35
CA THR A 106 4.88 0.02 -3.58
C THR A 106 4.17 0.40 -2.30
N TYR A 107 3.09 1.16 -2.43
CA TYR A 107 2.27 1.52 -1.29
C TYR A 107 1.67 0.26 -0.64
N PRO A 108 1.55 0.22 0.70
CA PRO A 108 0.70 -0.76 1.35
C PRO A 108 -0.75 -0.65 0.86
N GLU A 109 -1.49 -1.73 1.01
CA GLU A 109 -2.94 -1.71 0.80
C GLU A 109 -3.62 -0.76 1.81
N ASN A 110 -4.68 -0.06 1.38
CA ASN A 110 -5.48 0.87 2.19
C ASN A 110 -4.75 2.11 2.75
N VAL A 111 -3.84 2.70 1.97
CA VAL A 111 -3.24 4.00 2.31
C VAL A 111 -4.19 5.18 2.06
N ASN A 112 -4.03 6.23 2.86
CA ASN A 112 -4.81 7.46 2.73
C ASN A 112 -4.57 8.12 1.36
N LYS A 113 -5.67 8.52 0.72
CA LYS A 113 -5.67 9.26 -0.55
C LYS A 113 -6.16 10.67 -0.30
N TYR A 114 -5.24 11.64 -0.32
CA TYR A 114 -5.59 13.04 -0.19
C TYR A 114 -5.99 13.63 -1.54
N LYS A 115 -6.89 14.60 -1.51
CA LYS A 115 -7.33 15.35 -2.69
C LYS A 115 -7.08 16.82 -2.41
N ASP A 116 -6.83 17.56 -3.48
CA ASP A 116 -6.75 19.03 -3.44
C ASP A 116 -5.70 19.58 -2.46
N LEU A 117 -4.62 18.82 -2.23
CA LEU A 117 -3.41 19.34 -1.59
C LEU A 117 -2.89 20.44 -2.51
N GLY A 118 -2.85 21.70 -2.06
CA GLY A 118 -2.45 22.86 -2.85
C GLY A 118 -0.96 22.89 -3.26
N GLU A 119 -0.36 21.73 -3.47
CA GLU A 119 1.04 21.48 -3.78
C GLU A 119 1.18 20.71 -5.11
N LEU A 120 2.41 20.42 -5.50
CA LEU A 120 2.68 19.58 -6.66
C LEU A 120 2.44 18.10 -6.34
N VAL A 121 1.40 17.53 -6.95
CA VAL A 121 1.04 16.12 -6.81
C VAL A 121 1.16 15.38 -8.14
N TYR A 122 1.88 14.27 -8.13
CA TYR A 122 1.96 13.31 -9.21
C TYR A 122 1.06 12.11 -8.91
N ALA A 123 0.23 11.70 -9.88
CA ALA A 123 -0.65 10.55 -9.77
C ALA A 123 -0.30 9.55 -10.89
N PRO A 124 0.52 8.52 -10.61
CA PRO A 124 0.92 7.55 -11.64
C PRO A 124 -0.31 6.84 -12.22
N SER A 125 -0.23 6.39 -13.49
CA SER A 125 -1.35 5.73 -14.18
C SER A 125 -1.56 4.28 -13.76
N PHE A 126 -0.57 3.66 -13.12
CA PHE A 126 -0.58 2.29 -12.62
C PHE A 126 0.46 2.14 -11.51
N GLU A 127 0.29 1.14 -10.65
CA GLU A 127 1.23 0.81 -9.59
C GLU A 127 2.46 0.05 -10.10
N SER A 128 3.44 -0.16 -9.23
CA SER A 128 4.61 -0.99 -9.51
C SER A 128 4.24 -2.42 -9.92
N GLU A 129 5.08 -3.01 -10.79
CA GLU A 129 4.95 -4.40 -11.20
C GLU A 129 5.29 -5.33 -10.04
N ILE A 130 4.34 -6.20 -9.68
CA ILE A 130 4.43 -7.08 -8.51
C ILE A 130 3.97 -8.49 -8.86
N LEU A 131 4.71 -9.47 -8.37
CA LEU A 131 4.34 -10.88 -8.39
C LEU A 131 4.02 -11.34 -6.97
N LYS A 132 2.86 -11.97 -6.77
CA LYS A 132 2.49 -12.60 -5.51
C LYS A 132 2.34 -14.12 -5.72
N ILE A 133 2.97 -14.91 -4.85
CA ILE A 133 2.87 -16.38 -4.87
C ILE A 133 2.43 -16.84 -3.49
N THR A 134 1.29 -17.53 -3.39
CA THR A 134 0.85 -18.16 -2.14
C THR A 134 1.17 -19.64 -2.16
N VAL A 135 1.87 -20.10 -1.13
CA VAL A 135 2.41 -21.46 -1.00
C VAL A 135 1.97 -22.07 0.33
N THR A 136 1.56 -23.33 0.28
CA THR A 136 1.16 -24.16 1.41
C THR A 136 1.98 -25.45 1.42
N ASP A 137 1.76 -26.30 2.42
CA ASP A 137 2.34 -27.65 2.51
C ASP A 137 1.91 -28.56 1.35
N GLU A 138 0.70 -28.35 0.80
CA GLU A 138 0.20 -29.02 -0.41
C GLU A 138 0.80 -28.48 -1.72
N GLY A 139 1.46 -27.32 -1.71
CA GLY A 139 2.12 -26.72 -2.87
C GLY A 139 1.68 -25.29 -3.16
N ILE A 140 1.71 -24.88 -4.43
CA ILE A 140 1.37 -23.51 -4.84
C ILE A 140 -0.14 -23.40 -5.00
N ARG A 141 -0.75 -22.44 -4.31
CA ARG A 141 -2.20 -22.18 -4.35
C ARG A 141 -2.57 -21.03 -5.26
N MET A 142 -1.75 -19.99 -5.29
CA MET A 142 -2.05 -18.78 -6.04
C MET A 142 -0.77 -18.21 -6.65
N PHE A 143 -0.90 -17.72 -7.88
CA PHE A 143 0.10 -16.92 -8.57
C PHE A 143 -0.60 -15.73 -9.22
N THR A 144 -0.16 -14.53 -8.90
CA THR A 144 -0.70 -13.29 -9.45
C THR A 144 0.43 -12.43 -9.97
N TRP A 145 0.27 -11.90 -11.18
CA TRP A 145 1.20 -10.96 -11.79
C TRP A 145 0.45 -9.68 -12.17
N SER A 146 0.69 -8.63 -11.39
CA SER A 146 -0.02 -7.37 -11.52
C SER A 146 0.88 -6.30 -12.14
N ASN A 147 0.26 -5.41 -12.92
CA ASN A 147 0.91 -4.25 -13.54
C ASN A 147 2.17 -4.62 -14.35
N MET A 148 2.08 -5.67 -15.18
CA MET A 148 3.14 -6.04 -16.12
C MET A 148 3.59 -4.82 -16.93
N THR A 149 4.89 -4.52 -16.91
CA THR A 149 5.45 -3.34 -17.57
C THR A 149 6.61 -3.68 -18.48
N GLU A 150 6.86 -2.81 -19.46
CA GLU A 150 8.01 -2.89 -20.35
C GLU A 150 8.77 -1.55 -20.32
N LYS A 151 10.09 -1.60 -20.09
CA LYS A 151 10.95 -0.43 -20.18
C LYS A 151 11.09 -0.03 -21.66
N THR A 152 10.47 1.09 -22.04
CA THR A 152 10.46 1.55 -23.43
C THR A 152 11.63 2.47 -23.78
N ALA A 153 12.08 3.30 -22.85
CA ALA A 153 13.16 4.27 -23.07
C ALA A 153 13.79 4.72 -21.76
N VAL A 154 15.01 5.26 -21.85
CA VAL A 154 15.63 6.08 -20.80
C VAL A 154 15.44 7.54 -21.21
N ILE A 155 14.72 8.32 -20.39
CA ILE A 155 14.39 9.72 -20.72
C ILE A 155 15.51 10.66 -20.29
N THR A 156 16.13 10.39 -19.14
CA THR A 156 17.27 11.16 -18.63
C THR A 156 18.26 10.23 -17.93
N GLU A 157 19.54 10.58 -17.98
CA GLU A 157 20.63 9.87 -17.30
C GLU A 157 21.41 10.84 -16.40
N ASN A 158 21.94 10.35 -15.27
CA ASN A 158 22.79 11.11 -14.35
C ASN A 158 22.20 12.47 -13.91
N SER A 159 20.88 12.54 -13.82
CA SER A 159 20.15 13.73 -13.42
C SER A 159 20.49 14.10 -11.97
N LYS A 160 20.75 15.38 -11.73
CA LYS A 160 21.06 15.89 -10.39
C LYS A 160 19.83 15.80 -9.49
N LEU A 161 19.97 15.10 -8.37
CA LEU A 161 18.94 15.03 -7.33
C LEU A 161 18.94 16.29 -6.47
N LEU A 162 17.80 16.58 -5.83
CA LEU A 162 17.75 17.61 -4.80
C LEU A 162 18.65 17.22 -3.61
N PRO A 163 19.31 18.21 -2.97
CA PRO A 163 19.91 18.00 -1.67
C PRO A 163 18.87 17.51 -0.66
N PHE A 164 19.28 16.62 0.25
CA PHE A 164 18.37 16.01 1.22
C PHE A 164 17.66 17.05 2.10
N ASP A 165 18.32 18.15 2.47
CA ASP A 165 17.69 19.24 3.24
C ASP A 165 16.47 19.85 2.52
N GLN A 166 16.47 19.89 1.18
CA GLN A 166 15.32 20.36 0.40
C GLN A 166 14.21 19.32 0.37
N ILE A 167 14.54 18.03 0.36
CA ILE A 167 13.56 16.94 0.50
C ILE A 167 12.92 16.99 1.90
N GLN A 168 13.69 17.28 2.95
CA GLN A 168 13.16 17.47 4.29
C GLN A 168 12.20 18.66 4.38
N GLU A 169 12.46 19.73 3.64
CA GLU A 169 11.53 20.86 3.58
C GLU A 169 10.25 20.51 2.82
N ALA A 170 10.37 19.85 1.67
CA ALA A 170 9.21 19.33 0.94
C ALA A 170 8.34 18.38 1.78
N LEU A 171 8.97 17.53 2.61
CA LEU A 171 8.24 16.70 3.57
C LEU A 171 7.42 17.54 4.57
N LYS A 172 8.00 18.60 5.13
CA LYS A 172 7.28 19.48 6.07
C LYS A 172 6.12 20.19 5.38
N GLU A 173 6.36 20.72 4.18
CA GLU A 173 5.33 21.39 3.38
C GLU A 173 4.17 20.44 3.09
N HIS A 174 4.46 19.20 2.67
CA HIS A 174 3.46 18.17 2.43
C HIS A 174 2.64 17.84 3.69
N LEU A 175 3.31 17.57 4.82
CA LEU A 175 2.63 17.25 6.08
C LEU A 175 1.73 18.40 6.55
N MET A 176 2.15 19.65 6.34
CA MET A 176 1.32 20.83 6.63
C MET A 176 0.12 20.92 5.68
N ALA A 177 0.31 20.67 4.38
CA ALA A 177 -0.77 20.67 3.40
C ALA A 177 -1.82 19.59 3.71
N VAL A 178 -1.38 18.39 4.09
CA VAL A 178 -2.25 17.30 4.54
C VAL A 178 -3.03 17.72 5.79
N LYS A 179 -2.36 18.30 6.79
CA LYS A 179 -3.01 18.75 8.03
C LYS A 179 -4.12 19.77 7.75
N VAL A 180 -3.83 20.80 6.93
CA VAL A 180 -4.82 21.81 6.54
C VAL A 180 -6.01 21.16 5.83
N SER A 181 -5.76 20.27 4.86
CA SER A 181 -6.81 19.56 4.13
C SER A 181 -7.71 18.71 5.05
N VAL A 182 -7.11 17.96 5.98
CA VAL A 182 -7.85 17.10 6.92
C VAL A 182 -8.67 17.92 7.92
N ASP A 183 -8.12 19.02 8.43
CA ASP A 183 -8.82 19.89 9.38
C ASP A 183 -10.01 20.59 8.72
N ASP A 184 -9.84 21.06 7.48
CA ASP A 184 -10.91 21.68 6.69
C ASP A 184 -12.06 20.69 6.44
N VAL A 185 -11.76 19.46 6.03
CA VAL A 185 -12.78 18.42 5.75
C VAL A 185 -13.55 18.03 7.01
N ASN A 186 -12.87 17.91 8.15
CA ASN A 186 -13.50 17.47 9.39
C ASN A 186 -14.05 18.61 10.25
N SER A 187 -13.86 19.87 9.82
CA SER A 187 -14.20 21.06 10.61
C SER A 187 -13.57 21.02 12.01
N PHE A 188 -12.35 20.46 12.12
CA PHE A 188 -11.62 20.45 13.38
C PHE A 188 -11.16 21.86 13.71
N ASN A 189 -11.26 22.25 14.97
CA ASN A 189 -10.60 23.46 15.45
C ASN A 189 -9.13 23.14 15.74
N PRO A 190 -8.17 23.80 15.08
CA PRO A 190 -6.74 23.53 15.28
C PRO A 190 -6.27 23.77 16.72
N GLU A 191 -6.98 24.59 17.49
CA GLU A 191 -6.65 24.87 18.90
C GLU A 191 -7.02 23.73 19.85
N ASP A 192 -7.82 22.76 19.41
CA ASP A 192 -8.32 21.67 20.27
C ASP A 192 -7.40 20.44 20.28
N HIS A 193 -6.40 20.43 19.40
CA HIS A 193 -5.50 19.29 19.17
C HIS A 193 -4.05 19.73 19.06
N GLN A 194 -3.15 18.86 19.53
CA GLN A 194 -1.72 18.97 19.29
C GLN A 194 -1.22 17.69 18.64
N ASP A 195 -0.75 17.81 17.40
CA ASP A 195 -0.25 16.68 16.63
C ASP A 195 1.27 16.61 16.70
N SER A 196 1.79 15.40 16.90
CA SER A 196 3.20 15.08 16.73
C SER A 196 3.37 14.05 15.64
N ILE A 197 4.29 14.34 14.72
CA ILE A 197 4.63 13.46 13.60
C ILE A 197 6.06 12.99 13.79
N GLU A 198 6.25 11.69 13.79
CA GLU A 198 7.56 11.06 13.94
C GLU A 198 7.92 10.30 12.66
N VAL A 199 9.09 10.61 12.08
CA VAL A 199 9.64 9.84 10.96
C VAL A 199 10.27 8.57 11.53
N LYS A 200 9.69 7.42 11.22
CA LYS A 200 10.16 6.10 11.67
C LYS A 200 11.20 5.49 10.75
N GLU A 201 11.09 5.77 9.46
CA GLU A 201 11.96 5.17 8.44
C GLU A 201 12.11 6.11 7.25
N VAL A 202 13.30 6.09 6.64
CA VAL A 202 13.61 6.84 5.42
C VAL A 202 14.30 5.90 4.44
N ASN A 203 13.72 5.73 3.26
CA ASN A 203 14.26 4.88 2.20
C ASN A 203 14.48 5.66 0.92
N PHE A 204 15.54 5.31 0.20
CA PHE A 204 15.79 5.77 -1.17
C PHE A 204 15.57 4.63 -2.15
N CYS A 205 14.62 4.78 -3.04
CA CYS A 205 14.14 3.73 -3.94
C CYS A 205 13.62 4.34 -5.24
N VAL A 206 13.00 3.54 -6.11
CA VAL A 206 12.29 4.03 -7.30
C VAL A 206 10.79 3.84 -7.16
N SER A 207 10.02 4.72 -7.80
CA SER A 207 8.57 4.56 -7.91
C SER A 207 8.05 5.13 -9.23
N HIS A 208 6.80 4.81 -9.55
CA HIS A 208 6.12 5.31 -10.73
C HIS A 208 5.60 6.73 -10.50
N MET A 209 5.72 7.56 -11.53
CA MET A 209 5.21 8.92 -11.60
C MET A 209 4.47 9.12 -12.92
N SER A 210 3.52 10.06 -12.97
CA SER A 210 2.81 10.38 -14.22
C SER A 210 3.78 10.75 -15.35
N ALA A 211 3.68 10.10 -16.51
CA ALA A 211 4.47 10.50 -17.67
C ALA A 211 3.88 11.75 -18.33
N TYR A 212 4.71 12.75 -18.60
CA TYR A 212 4.25 14.00 -19.23
C TYR A 212 3.54 13.73 -20.56
N LYS A 213 2.28 14.15 -20.66
CA LYS A 213 1.42 14.01 -21.85
C LYS A 213 1.24 12.56 -22.35
N ASN A 214 1.49 11.55 -21.52
CA ASN A 214 1.25 10.15 -21.89
C ASN A 214 0.53 9.39 -20.76
N PRO A 215 -0.81 9.36 -20.74
CA PRO A 215 -1.58 8.73 -19.66
C PRO A 215 -1.50 7.19 -19.65
N LYS A 216 -0.91 6.58 -20.68
CA LYS A 216 -0.70 5.12 -20.76
C LYS A 216 0.70 4.70 -20.30
N ALA A 217 1.53 5.65 -19.89
CA ALA A 217 2.88 5.39 -19.43
C ALA A 217 3.10 6.04 -18.07
N ALA A 218 4.02 5.46 -17.32
CA ALA A 218 4.60 6.06 -16.12
C ALA A 218 6.09 6.29 -16.35
N TRP A 219 6.62 7.33 -15.72
CA TRP A 219 8.06 7.46 -15.53
C TRP A 219 8.46 6.70 -14.27
N LEU A 220 9.55 5.95 -14.35
CA LEU A 220 10.18 5.39 -13.19
C LEU A 220 11.24 6.38 -12.70
N VAL A 221 11.07 6.91 -11.49
CA VAL A 221 11.91 7.97 -10.94
C VAL A 221 12.49 7.57 -9.58
N PRO A 222 13.69 8.07 -9.21
CA PRO A 222 14.18 7.97 -7.84
C PRO A 222 13.29 8.78 -6.89
N VAL A 223 13.03 8.22 -5.72
CA VAL A 223 12.16 8.79 -4.70
C VAL A 223 12.77 8.65 -3.31
N TRP A 224 12.38 9.55 -2.43
CA TRP A 224 12.53 9.41 -0.99
C TRP A 224 11.19 9.00 -0.38
N VAL A 225 11.20 7.92 0.38
CA VAL A 225 10.02 7.39 1.06
C VAL A 225 10.19 7.55 2.56
N PHE A 226 9.25 8.26 3.16
CA PHE A 226 9.19 8.48 4.59
C PHE A 226 8.02 7.69 5.18
N LYS A 227 8.33 6.80 6.11
CA LYS A 227 7.31 6.18 6.96
C LYS A 227 7.12 7.08 8.17
N VAL A 228 5.94 7.64 8.33
CA VAL A 228 5.62 8.57 9.43
C VAL A 228 4.52 7.99 10.31
N GLU A 229 4.59 8.29 11.60
CA GLU A 229 3.50 8.01 12.55
C GLU A 229 3.01 9.32 13.15
N THR A 230 1.69 9.49 13.16
CA THR A 230 1.04 10.69 13.69
C THR A 230 0.33 10.35 14.99
N ASN A 231 0.63 11.10 16.05
CA ASN A 231 -0.10 11.04 17.31
C ASN A 231 -0.80 12.37 17.53
N SER A 232 -2.10 12.33 17.80
CA SER A 232 -2.91 13.51 18.10
C SER A 232 -3.28 13.50 19.57
N TYR A 233 -2.91 14.56 20.29
CA TYR A 233 -3.39 14.82 21.64
C TYR A 233 -4.59 15.77 21.58
N SER A 234 -5.77 15.31 22.03
CA SER A 234 -6.93 16.17 22.20
C SER A 234 -6.85 16.89 23.55
N ILE A 235 -6.85 18.21 23.51
CA ILE A 235 -6.81 19.07 24.70
C ILE A 235 -8.15 19.01 25.43
N ILE A 236 -9.27 18.99 24.70
CA ILE A 236 -10.63 18.96 25.27
C ILE A 236 -10.87 17.66 26.05
N TYR A 237 -10.48 16.52 25.46
CA TYR A 237 -10.74 15.21 26.05
C TYR A 237 -9.58 14.71 26.94
N ASN A 238 -8.44 15.41 26.93
CA ASN A 238 -7.21 15.00 27.61
C ASN A 238 -6.80 13.56 27.26
N THR A 239 -6.87 13.23 25.96
CA THR A 239 -6.58 11.89 25.43
C THR A 239 -5.55 11.98 24.32
N ASN A 240 -4.76 10.92 24.17
CA ASN A 240 -3.84 10.76 23.06
C ASN A 240 -4.31 9.61 22.18
N VAL A 241 -4.36 9.83 20.89
CA VAL A 241 -4.74 8.83 19.89
C VAL A 241 -3.64 8.75 18.85
N ASN A 242 -3.17 7.52 18.60
CA ASN A 242 -2.33 7.25 17.45
C ASN A 242 -3.23 7.21 16.21
N LEU A 243 -2.98 8.09 15.25
CA LEU A 243 -3.76 8.21 14.01
C LEU A 243 -3.29 7.21 12.93
N GLY A 244 -2.25 6.43 13.22
CA GLY A 244 -1.72 5.39 12.35
C GLY A 244 -0.40 5.76 11.70
N THR A 245 0.01 4.89 10.79
CA THR A 245 1.22 5.02 9.97
C THR A 245 0.85 5.48 8.57
N GLU A 246 1.60 6.45 8.05
CA GLU A 246 1.48 6.94 6.68
C GLU A 246 2.81 6.84 5.93
N TYR A 247 2.74 6.82 4.60
CA TYR A 247 3.91 6.80 3.72
C TYR A 247 3.88 8.03 2.81
N VAL A 248 4.87 8.89 2.97
CA VAL A 248 5.06 10.06 2.10
C VAL A 248 6.15 9.73 1.09
N VAL A 249 5.81 9.78 -0.20
CA VAL A 249 6.72 9.47 -1.31
C VAL A 249 6.99 10.76 -2.07
N LEU A 250 8.24 11.23 -2.04
CA LEU A 250 8.65 12.47 -2.68
C LEU A 250 9.61 12.18 -3.83
N ASN A 251 9.34 12.77 -4.99
CA ASN A 251 10.23 12.71 -6.15
C ASN A 251 11.58 13.33 -5.79
N ALA A 252 12.67 12.59 -6.00
CA ALA A 252 14.01 13.04 -5.62
C ALA A 252 14.54 14.18 -6.52
N TYR A 253 13.89 14.49 -7.66
CA TYR A 253 14.29 15.58 -8.55
C TYR A 253 13.74 16.95 -8.18
N ASP A 254 12.53 17.01 -7.62
CA ASP A 254 11.82 18.26 -7.38
C ASP A 254 11.06 18.32 -6.04
N GLY A 255 11.04 17.23 -5.27
CA GLY A 255 10.34 17.16 -3.98
C GLY A 255 8.82 16.99 -4.11
N GLY A 256 8.26 16.86 -5.32
CA GLY A 256 6.82 16.70 -5.51
C GLY A 256 6.29 15.39 -4.93
N TYR A 257 5.10 15.44 -4.34
CA TYR A 257 4.45 14.28 -3.75
C TYR A 257 3.93 13.33 -4.84
N ILE A 258 4.20 12.04 -4.70
CA ILE A 258 3.65 10.99 -5.56
C ILE A 258 2.51 10.34 -4.78
N ALA A 259 1.27 10.51 -5.24
CA ALA A 259 0.09 9.94 -4.62
C ALA A 259 -0.03 8.43 -4.89
N PRO A 260 -0.59 7.65 -3.96
CA PRO A 260 -0.98 6.27 -4.22
C PRO A 260 -2.08 6.16 -5.28
N GLN A 261 -2.09 5.05 -6.02
CA GLN A 261 -3.10 4.74 -7.06
C GLN A 261 -4.39 4.27 -6.43
#